data_AF-A0A2N2Y3D9-F1
#
_entry.id   AF-A0A2N2Y3D9-F1
#
_cell.length_a   1.000
_cell.length_b   1.000
_cell.length_c   1.000
_cell.angle_alpha   90.00
_cell.angle_beta   90.00
_cell.angle_gamma   90.00
#
_symmetry.space_group_name_H-M   'P 1'
#
loop_
_entity.id
_entity.type
_entity.pdbx_description
1 polymer ?
#
loop_
_entity_poly.entity_id
_entity_poly.type
_entity_poly.pdbx_seq_one_letter_code
_entity_poly.pdbx_strand_id
1 'polypeptide(L)'
;MKKFKINNYKWVLLPLAFFLLPLSSFAEGSVCQTCPSIAGIRIEFILFALTLIGVALFHHHTLKVAVTGLIVIFSYKLVFDSGFNVYEHFLGENSILDQIVNKHERQGEWPILLNLFGLLVGFAILARQFEESGVPDWLPKFLPNDWKGPFVLLILIFVLSSFLDNIAAAMIGGTIALVVFKQKVHIGYIAAIVAASNAGGSGSVVGDTTTTMMWIDG
;
A
#
# COMPACT_ATOMS: atom_id res chain seq x y z
N MET A 1 -1.74 -18.07 32.65
CA MET A 1 -1.90 -18.08 31.17
C MET A 1 -3.22 -18.77 30.81
N LYS A 2 -4.28 -18.03 30.47
CA LYS A 2 -5.52 -18.60 29.91
C LYS A 2 -5.34 -18.72 28.39
N LYS A 3 -5.40 -19.95 27.86
CA LYS A 3 -5.36 -20.22 26.41
C LYS A 3 -6.59 -19.59 25.76
N PHE A 4 -6.37 -18.65 24.85
CA PHE A 4 -7.40 -18.06 24.00
C PHE A 4 -7.80 -19.12 22.95
N LYS A 5 -8.99 -19.72 23.09
CA LYS A 5 -9.57 -20.61 22.07
C LYS A 5 -10.35 -19.74 21.08
N ILE A 6 -9.76 -19.44 19.93
CA ILE A 6 -10.46 -18.83 18.80
C ILE A 6 -11.23 -19.94 18.11
N ASN A 7 -12.49 -20.14 18.48
CA ASN A 7 -13.39 -21.05 17.77
C ASN A 7 -14.56 -20.24 17.22
N ASN A 8 -14.34 -19.53 16.12
CA ASN A 8 -15.38 -18.78 15.42
C ASN A 8 -14.95 -18.47 13.97
N TYR A 9 -14.89 -19.50 13.13
CA TYR A 9 -14.62 -19.41 11.68
C TYR A 9 -15.55 -18.42 10.96
N LYS A 10 -16.75 -18.18 11.49
CA LYS A 10 -17.70 -17.17 10.98
C LYS A 10 -17.15 -15.74 10.98
N TRP A 11 -16.27 -15.40 11.92
CA TRP A 11 -15.65 -14.06 12.00
C TRP A 11 -14.47 -13.86 11.04
N VAL A 12 -13.92 -14.95 10.50
CA VAL A 12 -12.91 -14.91 9.43
C VAL A 12 -13.58 -14.96 8.05
N LEU A 13 -14.67 -15.71 7.91
CA LEU A 13 -15.41 -15.83 6.65
C LEU A 13 -16.17 -14.56 6.25
N LEU A 14 -16.66 -13.77 7.21
CA LEU A 14 -17.38 -12.52 6.95
C LEU A 14 -16.51 -11.43 6.28
N PRO A 15 -15.30 -11.10 6.78
CA PRO A 15 -14.40 -10.19 6.07
C PRO A 15 -13.87 -10.78 4.77
N LEU A 16 -13.69 -12.11 4.69
CA LEU A 16 -13.29 -12.79 3.45
C LEU A 16 -14.36 -12.65 2.35
N ALA A 17 -15.64 -12.82 2.71
CA ALA A 17 -16.77 -12.60 1.79
C ALA A 17 -16.92 -11.13 1.39
N PHE A 18 -16.63 -10.20 2.30
CA PHE A 18 -16.63 -8.76 2.00
C PHE A 18 -15.47 -8.37 1.06
N PHE A 19 -14.31 -9.03 1.17
CA PHE A 19 -13.18 -8.90 0.25
C PHE A 19 -13.43 -9.50 -1.15
N LEU A 20 -14.39 -10.42 -1.29
CA LEU A 20 -14.73 -11.05 -2.57
C LEU A 20 -15.82 -10.30 -3.36
N LEU A 21 -16.57 -9.39 -2.73
CA LEU A 21 -17.58 -8.57 -3.41
C LEU A 21 -17.05 -7.68 -4.56
N PRO A 22 -15.84 -7.06 -4.48
CA PRO A 22 -15.35 -6.21 -5.57
C PRO A 22 -14.84 -6.99 -6.79
N LEU A 23 -14.73 -8.34 -6.73
CA LEU A 23 -14.36 -9.16 -7.90
C LEU A 23 -15.36 -9.02 -9.07
N SER A 24 -16.61 -8.64 -8.77
CA SER A 24 -17.67 -8.46 -9.76
C SER A 24 -17.56 -7.15 -10.54
N SER A 25 -16.74 -6.19 -10.09
CA SER A 25 -16.67 -4.83 -10.67
C SER A 25 -15.37 -4.51 -11.40
N PHE A 26 -14.37 -5.40 -11.39
CA PHE A 26 -13.07 -5.17 -12.07
C PHE A 26 -12.98 -5.81 -13.46
N ALA A 27 -14.11 -5.94 -14.16
CA ALA A 27 -14.17 -6.53 -15.51
C ALA A 27 -14.18 -5.47 -16.64
N GLU A 28 -13.75 -4.23 -16.36
CA GLU A 28 -13.76 -3.13 -17.34
C GLU A 28 -12.35 -2.56 -17.54
N GLY A 29 -11.39 -3.44 -17.85
CA GLY A 29 -10.06 -3.06 -18.32
C GLY A 29 -9.85 -3.62 -19.72
N SER A 30 -9.77 -2.72 -20.71
CA SER A 30 -9.38 -2.95 -22.11
C SER A 30 -9.43 -4.42 -22.57
N VAL A 31 -10.54 -4.78 -23.23
CA VAL A 31 -10.80 -6.10 -23.78
C VAL A 31 -9.74 -6.44 -24.85
N CYS A 32 -8.66 -7.09 -24.44
CA CYS A 32 -7.86 -7.91 -25.34
C CYS A 32 -8.74 -9.10 -25.76
N GLN A 33 -9.23 -9.09 -27.01
CA GLN A 33 -10.17 -10.09 -27.54
C GLN A 33 -9.62 -11.53 -27.55
N THR A 34 -8.30 -11.71 -27.40
CA THR A 34 -7.62 -13.01 -27.50
C THR A 34 -6.88 -13.43 -26.23
N CYS A 35 -6.93 -12.65 -25.15
CA CYS A 35 -6.18 -12.97 -23.95
C CYS A 35 -6.88 -14.07 -23.14
N PRO A 36 -6.15 -15.10 -22.66
CA PRO A 36 -6.75 -16.20 -21.91
C PRO A 36 -7.43 -15.68 -20.64
N SER A 37 -8.72 -16.00 -20.47
CA SER A 37 -9.50 -15.66 -19.28
C SER A 37 -10.14 -16.92 -18.71
N ILE A 38 -10.22 -16.99 -17.38
CA ILE A 38 -10.88 -18.07 -16.66
C ILE A 38 -12.08 -17.45 -15.95
N ALA A 39 -13.29 -17.92 -16.26
CA ALA A 39 -14.53 -17.42 -15.68
C ALA A 39 -14.72 -15.89 -15.78
N GLY A 40 -14.21 -15.26 -16.85
CA GLY A 40 -14.28 -13.81 -17.07
C GLY A 40 -13.20 -12.97 -16.37
N ILE A 41 -12.30 -13.61 -15.60
CA ILE A 41 -11.15 -12.95 -14.96
C ILE A 41 -9.91 -13.21 -15.80
N ARG A 42 -9.14 -12.14 -16.09
CA ARG A 42 -7.85 -12.27 -16.80
C ARG A 42 -6.83 -13.00 -15.93
N ILE A 43 -6.04 -13.89 -16.52
CA ILE A 43 -5.11 -14.77 -15.77
C ILE A 43 -4.06 -13.96 -15.00
N GLU A 44 -3.67 -12.78 -15.48
CA GLU A 44 -2.74 -11.87 -14.82
C GLU A 44 -3.23 -11.50 -13.41
N PHE A 45 -4.53 -11.26 -13.25
CA PHE A 45 -5.11 -10.93 -11.94
C PHE A 45 -5.10 -12.12 -10.99
N ILE A 46 -5.26 -13.34 -11.52
CA ILE A 46 -5.17 -14.57 -10.73
C ILE A 46 -3.73 -14.78 -10.27
N LEU A 47 -2.76 -14.63 -11.17
CA LEU A 47 -1.33 -14.72 -10.85
C LEU A 47 -0.89 -13.63 -9.86
N PHE A 48 -1.43 -12.42 -10.00
CA PHE A 48 -1.21 -11.34 -9.04
C PHE A 48 -1.78 -11.67 -7.65
N ALA A 49 -3.02 -12.15 -7.57
CA ALA A 49 -3.61 -12.59 -6.31
C ALA A 49 -2.82 -13.74 -5.66
N LEU A 50 -2.36 -14.71 -6.44
CA LEU A 50 -1.48 -15.79 -5.96
C LEU A 50 -0.15 -15.25 -5.45
N THR A 51 0.41 -14.22 -6.10
CA THR A 51 1.62 -13.54 -5.62
C THR A 51 1.38 -12.89 -4.26
N LEU A 52 0.26 -12.19 -4.06
CA LEU A 52 -0.10 -11.59 -2.77
C LEU A 52 -0.29 -12.65 -1.67
N ILE A 53 -0.97 -13.76 -1.97
CA ILE A 53 -1.09 -14.90 -1.05
C ILE A 53 0.29 -15.47 -0.72
N GLY A 54 1.16 -15.61 -1.72
CA GLY A 54 2.54 -16.03 -1.53
C GLY A 54 3.31 -15.12 -0.58
N VAL A 55 3.22 -13.80 -0.77
CA VAL A 55 3.85 -12.81 0.12
C VAL A 55 3.33 -12.93 1.55
N ALA A 56 2.02 -13.14 1.72
CA ALA A 56 1.40 -13.29 3.04
C ALA A 56 1.86 -14.58 3.75
N LEU A 57 1.93 -15.72 3.03
CA LEU A 57 2.36 -17.00 3.59
C LEU A 57 3.87 -17.01 3.89
N PHE A 58 4.68 -16.48 2.98
CA PHE A 58 6.14 -16.47 3.05
C PHE A 58 6.67 -15.09 3.45
N HIS A 59 6.10 -14.49 4.49
CA HIS A 59 6.45 -13.14 4.97
C HIS A 59 7.91 -12.94 5.42
N HIS A 60 8.72 -13.99 5.53
CA HIS A 60 10.16 -13.90 5.78
C HIS A 60 10.99 -13.72 4.48
N HIS A 61 10.36 -13.91 3.32
CA HIS A 61 10.97 -13.83 1.99
C HIS A 61 10.11 -12.99 1.04
N THR A 62 9.41 -11.98 1.58
CA THR A 62 8.47 -11.11 0.85
C THR A 62 9.03 -10.62 -0.48
N LEU A 63 10.25 -10.07 -0.49
CA LEU A 63 10.90 -9.55 -1.69
C LEU A 63 11.08 -10.65 -2.75
N LYS A 64 11.61 -11.82 -2.37
CA LYS A 64 11.81 -12.94 -3.29
C LYS A 64 10.49 -13.40 -3.91
N VAL A 65 9.43 -13.48 -3.11
CA VAL A 65 8.11 -13.89 -3.60
C VAL A 65 7.48 -12.83 -4.49
N ALA A 66 7.59 -11.55 -4.14
CA ALA A 66 7.10 -10.46 -4.97
C ALA A 66 7.82 -10.41 -6.33
N VAL A 67 9.15 -10.56 -6.35
CA VAL A 67 9.96 -10.57 -7.58
C VAL A 67 9.67 -11.80 -8.43
N THR A 68 9.56 -12.99 -7.83
CA THR A 68 9.20 -14.20 -8.58
C THR A 68 7.79 -14.10 -9.17
N GLY A 69 6.82 -13.61 -8.41
CA GLY A 69 5.48 -13.33 -8.91
C GLY A 69 5.47 -12.31 -10.05
N LEU A 70 6.22 -11.21 -9.93
CA LEU A 70 6.40 -10.21 -10.99
C LEU A 70 6.98 -10.84 -12.26
N ILE A 71 8.04 -11.65 -12.14
CA ILE A 71 8.64 -12.35 -13.28
C ILE A 71 7.62 -13.27 -13.95
N VAL A 72 6.86 -14.05 -13.17
CA VAL A 72 5.84 -14.97 -13.70
C VAL A 72 4.76 -14.21 -14.46
N ILE A 73 4.23 -13.11 -13.89
CA ILE A 73 3.20 -12.28 -14.54
C ILE A 73 3.75 -11.62 -15.80
N PHE A 74 4.98 -11.11 -15.74
CA PHE A 74 5.62 -10.44 -16.87
C PHE A 74 5.92 -11.42 -18.03
N SER A 75 6.45 -12.61 -17.72
CA SER A 75 6.66 -13.67 -18.71
C SER A 75 5.35 -14.17 -19.31
N TYR A 76 4.30 -14.30 -18.50
CA TYR A 76 2.97 -14.62 -19.02
C TYR A 76 2.49 -13.56 -20.02
N LYS A 77 2.59 -12.28 -19.66
CA LYS A 77 2.21 -11.18 -20.54
C LYS A 77 2.98 -11.20 -21.86
N LEU A 78 4.30 -11.42 -21.82
CA LEU A 78 5.14 -11.50 -23.03
C LEU A 78 4.78 -12.65 -23.99
N VAL A 79 4.34 -13.79 -23.46
CA VAL A 79 4.06 -14.98 -24.28
C VAL A 79 2.63 -14.96 -24.84
N PHE A 80 1.68 -14.45 -24.07
CA PHE A 80 0.25 -14.55 -24.39
C PHE A 80 -0.38 -13.26 -24.94
N ASP A 81 0.27 -12.11 -24.75
CA ASP A 81 -0.15 -10.83 -25.34
C ASP A 81 0.72 -10.52 -26.56
N SER A 82 0.25 -10.92 -27.75
CA SER A 82 0.97 -10.73 -29.01
C SER A 82 1.11 -9.25 -29.43
N GLY A 83 0.39 -8.33 -28.78
CA GLY A 83 0.49 -6.88 -29.02
C GLY A 83 1.42 -6.16 -28.05
N PHE A 84 2.03 -6.86 -27.08
CA PHE A 84 2.78 -6.23 -26.01
C PHE A 84 4.23 -5.91 -26.40
N ASN A 85 4.48 -4.66 -26.81
CA ASN A 85 5.82 -4.11 -26.97
C ASN A 85 6.33 -3.55 -25.63
N VAL A 86 7.28 -4.23 -25.00
CA VAL A 86 7.89 -3.79 -23.72
C VAL A 86 8.46 -2.38 -23.83
N TYR A 87 9.12 -2.08 -24.95
CA TYR A 87 9.76 -0.78 -25.18
C TYR A 87 8.73 0.35 -25.22
N GLU A 88 7.70 0.19 -26.06
CA GLU A 88 6.62 1.15 -26.23
C GLU A 88 5.82 1.33 -24.93
N HIS A 89 5.55 0.24 -24.21
CA HIS A 89 4.83 0.28 -22.95
C HIS A 89 5.59 1.01 -21.84
N PHE A 90 6.91 0.82 -21.73
CA PHE A 90 7.71 1.46 -20.68
C PHE A 90 8.19 2.87 -21.03
N LEU A 91 8.65 3.08 -22.26
CA LEU A 91 9.33 4.31 -22.68
C LEU A 91 8.49 5.19 -23.60
N GLY A 92 7.37 4.70 -24.15
CA GLY A 92 6.61 5.40 -25.18
C GLY A 92 7.27 5.35 -26.56
N GLU A 93 6.59 5.93 -27.55
CA GLU A 93 7.11 6.00 -28.93
C GLU A 93 8.00 7.23 -29.16
N ASN A 94 7.78 8.29 -28.38
CA ASN A 94 8.49 9.57 -28.51
C ASN A 94 9.91 9.52 -27.94
N SER A 95 10.79 10.42 -28.40
CA SER A 95 12.14 10.58 -27.84
C SER A 95 12.09 10.95 -26.35
N ILE A 96 12.92 10.31 -25.52
CA ILE A 96 12.99 10.57 -24.07
C ILE A 96 13.27 12.06 -23.79
N LEU A 97 14.07 12.72 -24.64
CA LEU A 97 14.38 14.15 -24.48
C LEU A 97 13.14 15.02 -24.64
N ASP A 98 12.31 14.73 -25.64
CA ASP A 98 11.07 15.48 -25.89
C ASP A 98 10.07 15.24 -24.75
N GLN A 99 10.00 14.00 -24.23
CA GLN A 99 9.15 13.67 -23.08
C GLN A 99 9.59 14.30 -21.75
N ILE A 100 10.89 14.59 -21.59
CA ILE A 100 11.41 15.30 -20.41
C ILE A 100 11.03 16.78 -20.47
N VAL A 101 11.16 17.39 -21.65
CA VAL A 101 10.93 18.83 -21.87
C VAL A 101 9.44 19.14 -21.94
N ASN A 102 8.66 18.33 -22.65
CA ASN A 102 7.24 18.54 -22.90
C ASN A 102 6.40 17.62 -22.01
N LYS A 103 5.78 18.20 -20.97
CA LYS A 103 4.91 17.45 -20.04
C LYS A 103 3.76 16.71 -20.75
N HIS A 104 3.23 17.28 -21.84
CA HIS A 104 2.09 16.74 -22.58
C HIS A 104 2.44 15.56 -23.49
N GLU A 105 3.72 15.31 -23.75
CA GLU A 105 4.19 14.24 -24.64
C GLU A 105 4.71 13.02 -23.86
N ARG A 106 4.61 13.04 -22.53
CA ARG A 106 5.00 11.92 -21.66
C ARG A 106 4.15 10.71 -21.97
N GLN A 107 4.81 9.64 -22.36
CA GLN A 107 4.21 8.36 -22.71
C GLN A 107 4.94 7.24 -21.96
N GLY A 108 4.26 6.10 -21.86
CA GLY A 108 4.77 4.95 -21.12
C GLY A 108 4.79 5.15 -19.59
N GLU A 109 5.24 4.10 -18.91
CA GLU A 109 5.19 4.02 -17.44
C GLU A 109 6.41 4.66 -16.74
N TRP A 110 7.48 5.00 -17.46
CA TRP A 110 8.71 5.55 -16.87
C TRP A 110 8.52 6.85 -16.04
N PRO A 111 7.64 7.81 -16.40
CA PRO A 111 7.45 9.01 -15.58
C PRO A 111 6.78 8.67 -14.25
N ILE A 112 5.84 7.73 -14.27
CA ILE A 112 5.14 7.24 -13.07
C ILE A 112 6.12 6.53 -12.15
N LEU A 113 6.98 5.65 -12.71
CA LEU A 113 8.02 4.96 -11.95
C LEU A 113 9.02 5.92 -11.30
N LEU A 114 9.48 6.94 -12.02
CA LEU A 114 10.36 7.97 -11.46
C LEU A 114 9.67 8.77 -10.37
N ASN A 115 8.41 9.15 -10.59
CA ASN A 115 7.67 9.89 -9.58
C ASN A 115 7.46 9.04 -8.32
N LEU A 116 7.02 7.79 -8.47
CA LEU A 116 6.85 6.87 -7.36
C LEU A 116 8.17 6.60 -6.63
N PHE A 117 9.26 6.42 -7.35
CA PHE A 117 10.59 6.27 -6.75
C PHE A 117 11.00 7.51 -5.94
N GLY A 118 10.90 8.70 -6.53
CA GLY A 118 11.23 9.96 -5.86
C GLY A 118 10.35 10.19 -4.63
N LEU A 119 9.07 9.87 -4.73
CA LEU A 119 8.10 9.99 -3.65
C LEU A 119 8.41 9.02 -2.49
N LEU A 120 8.58 7.72 -2.79
CA LEU A 120 8.86 6.71 -1.77
C LEU A 120 10.18 6.97 -1.06
N VAL A 121 11.22 7.36 -1.79
CA VAL A 121 12.51 7.77 -1.21
C VAL A 121 12.34 9.05 -0.39
N GLY A 122 11.59 10.02 -0.90
CA GLY A 122 11.26 11.26 -0.18
C GLY A 122 10.58 10.99 1.16
N PHE A 123 9.59 10.09 1.20
CA PHE A 123 8.90 9.71 2.43
C PHE A 123 9.80 8.95 3.38
N ALA A 124 10.60 8.01 2.87
CA ALA A 124 11.57 7.31 3.70
C ALA A 124 12.56 8.29 4.37
N ILE A 125 13.00 9.33 3.65
CA ILE A 125 13.87 10.38 4.21
C ILE A 125 13.11 11.23 5.24
N LEU A 126 11.87 11.66 4.94
CA LEU A 126 11.06 12.46 5.86
C LEU A 126 10.72 11.69 7.14
N ALA A 127 10.30 10.43 7.02
CA ALA A 127 10.00 9.55 8.15
C ALA A 127 11.24 9.34 9.02
N ARG A 128 12.40 9.09 8.39
CA ARG A 128 13.67 8.96 9.10
C ARG A 128 14.07 10.24 9.81
N GLN A 129 13.95 11.40 9.15
CA GLN A 129 14.25 12.70 9.77
C GLN A 129 13.31 12.98 10.95
N PHE A 130 12.03 12.64 10.81
CA PHE A 130 11.04 12.79 11.87
C PHE A 130 11.36 11.89 13.07
N GLU A 131 11.74 10.64 12.84
CA GLU A 131 12.16 9.71 13.88
C GLU A 131 13.45 10.17 14.58
N GLU A 132 14.49 10.53 13.82
CA GLU A 132 15.77 11.00 14.36
C GLU A 132 15.66 12.36 15.09
N SER A 133 14.64 13.17 14.78
CA SER A 133 14.43 14.48 15.42
C SER A 133 13.97 14.41 16.88
N GLY A 134 13.57 13.23 17.38
CA GLY A 134 13.04 13.05 18.74
C GLY A 134 11.64 13.64 18.96
N VAL A 135 10.96 14.14 17.91
CA VAL A 135 9.55 14.55 17.97
C VAL A 135 8.64 13.42 18.49
N PRO A 136 8.80 12.15 18.05
CA PRO A 136 8.06 11.00 18.61
C PRO A 136 8.13 10.87 20.13
N ASP A 137 9.28 11.16 20.75
CA ASP A 137 9.48 10.99 22.20
C ASP A 137 8.77 12.08 23.02
N TRP A 138 8.49 13.22 22.40
CA TRP A 138 7.76 14.33 23.02
C TRP A 138 6.25 14.24 22.85
N LEU A 139 5.77 13.60 21.79
CA LEU A 139 4.35 13.43 21.50
C LEU A 139 3.53 12.82 22.66
N PRO A 140 4.01 11.81 23.41
CA PRO A 140 3.32 11.29 24.58
C PRO A 140 3.03 12.34 25.66
N LYS A 141 3.86 13.38 25.79
CA LYS A 141 3.71 14.42 26.82
C LYS A 141 2.53 15.36 26.55
N PHE A 142 2.11 15.46 25.29
CA PHE A 142 0.95 16.26 24.89
C PHE A 142 -0.37 15.48 24.99
N LEU A 143 -0.31 14.17 25.25
CA LEU A 143 -1.51 13.35 25.39
C LEU A 143 -2.19 13.63 26.73
N PRO A 144 -3.53 13.75 26.75
CA PRO A 144 -4.27 13.82 28.00
C PRO A 144 -4.02 12.57 28.85
N ASN A 145 -3.78 12.75 30.14
CA ASN A 145 -3.64 11.65 31.11
C ASN A 145 -4.97 10.95 31.46
N ASP A 146 -6.06 11.36 30.82
CA ASP A 146 -7.40 10.83 31.01
C ASP A 146 -7.72 9.69 30.03
N TRP A 147 -8.92 9.11 30.16
CA TRP A 147 -9.49 8.11 29.25
C TRP A 147 -9.52 8.53 27.76
N LYS A 148 -9.37 9.83 27.48
CA LYS A 148 -9.32 10.40 26.12
C LYS A 148 -7.95 10.20 25.45
N GLY A 149 -6.88 9.98 26.20
CA GLY A 149 -5.51 9.83 25.69
C GLY A 149 -5.39 8.86 24.51
N PRO A 150 -5.94 7.63 24.61
CA PRO A 150 -6.02 6.68 23.49
C PRO A 150 -6.69 7.24 22.22
N PHE A 151 -7.82 7.91 22.37
CA PHE A 151 -8.54 8.46 21.23
C PHE A 151 -7.76 9.61 20.57
N VAL A 152 -7.17 10.49 21.38
CA VAL A 152 -6.32 11.59 20.90
C VAL A 152 -5.08 11.04 20.19
N LEU A 153 -4.51 9.94 20.66
CA LEU A 153 -3.40 9.28 19.97
C LEU A 153 -3.80 8.78 18.58
N LEU A 154 -5.01 8.24 18.39
CA LEU A 154 -5.47 7.84 17.05
C LEU A 154 -5.63 9.05 16.11
N ILE A 155 -6.17 10.18 16.62
CA ILE A 155 -6.24 11.42 15.84
C ILE A 155 -4.84 11.92 15.49
N LEU A 156 -3.91 11.85 16.44
CA LEU A 156 -2.52 12.23 16.22
C LEU A 156 -1.89 11.39 15.11
N ILE A 157 -2.09 10.07 15.14
CA ILE A 157 -1.59 9.15 14.11
C ILE A 157 -2.22 9.45 12.75
N PHE A 158 -3.53 9.73 12.72
CA PHE A 158 -4.23 10.16 11.52
C PHE A 158 -3.58 11.43 10.90
N VAL A 159 -3.32 12.44 11.72
CA VAL A 159 -2.65 13.68 11.25
C VAL A 159 -1.20 13.43 10.86
N LEU A 160 -0.45 12.62 11.62
CA LEU A 160 0.94 12.30 11.25
C LEU A 160 1.01 11.54 9.91
N SER A 161 0.07 10.64 9.66
CA SER A 161 0.00 9.87 8.43
C SER A 161 -0.40 10.69 7.21
N SER A 162 -0.86 11.94 7.36
CA SER A 162 -1.04 12.81 6.21
C SER A 162 0.30 13.31 5.65
N PHE A 163 1.38 13.23 6.42
CA PHE A 163 2.72 13.69 6.03
C PHE A 163 3.74 12.55 5.89
N LEU A 164 3.53 11.46 6.62
CA LEU A 164 4.38 10.28 6.63
C LEU A 164 3.70 9.15 5.86
N ASP A 165 4.49 8.18 5.41
CA ASP A 165 3.94 6.96 4.86
C ASP A 165 3.16 6.18 5.94
N ASN A 166 2.09 5.51 5.50
CA ASN A 166 1.18 4.77 6.38
C ASN A 166 1.90 3.74 7.28
N ILE A 167 3.04 3.20 6.84
CA ILE A 167 3.84 2.23 7.60
C ILE A 167 4.61 2.96 8.71
N ALA A 168 5.35 4.04 8.40
CA ALA A 168 6.05 4.80 9.43
C ALA A 168 5.10 5.41 10.47
N ALA A 169 3.98 5.99 10.04
CA ALA A 169 2.98 6.54 10.96
C ALA A 169 2.41 5.46 11.91
N ALA A 170 2.15 4.25 11.40
CA ALA A 170 1.71 3.13 12.22
C ALA A 170 2.80 2.64 13.18
N MET A 171 4.07 2.56 12.75
CA MET A 171 5.19 2.16 13.59
C MET A 171 5.42 3.16 14.72
N ILE A 172 5.47 4.46 14.42
CA ILE A 172 5.59 5.55 15.41
C ILE A 172 4.39 5.56 16.37
N GLY A 173 3.17 5.43 15.84
CA GLY A 173 1.96 5.32 16.66
C GLY A 173 2.00 4.11 17.60
N GLY A 174 2.52 2.98 17.13
CA GLY A 174 2.71 1.76 17.90
C GLY A 174 3.75 1.91 19.02
N THR A 175 4.90 2.54 18.76
CA THR A 175 5.92 2.80 19.78
C THR A 175 5.41 3.75 20.86
N ILE A 176 4.72 4.83 20.47
CA ILE A 176 4.06 5.75 21.40
C ILE A 176 3.00 5.02 22.24
N ALA A 177 2.16 4.19 21.61
CA ALA A 177 1.15 3.41 22.33
C ALA A 177 1.78 2.47 23.37
N LEU A 178 2.90 1.82 23.07
CA LEU A 178 3.60 0.98 24.05
C LEU A 178 4.06 1.76 25.28
N VAL A 179 4.47 3.03 25.12
CA VAL A 179 4.83 3.91 26.24
C VAL A 179 3.60 4.33 27.03
N VAL A 180 2.57 4.85 26.36
CA VAL A 180 1.33 5.36 26.99
C VAL A 180 0.58 4.27 27.75
N PHE A 181 0.48 3.07 27.18
CA PHE A 181 -0.22 1.93 27.79
C PHE A 181 0.68 1.06 28.68
N LYS A 182 1.92 1.47 28.97
CA LYS A 182 2.86 0.71 29.80
C LYS A 182 3.00 -0.75 29.33
N GLN A 183 3.22 -0.92 28.03
CA GLN A 183 3.31 -2.19 27.30
C GLN A 183 2.04 -3.06 27.28
N LYS A 184 0.89 -2.55 27.73
CA LYS A 184 -0.40 -3.27 27.71
C LYS A 184 -1.29 -2.84 26.54
N VAL A 185 -0.78 -2.95 25.32
CA VAL A 185 -1.54 -2.59 24.11
C VAL A 185 -2.34 -3.81 23.62
N HIS A 186 -3.65 -3.65 23.44
CA HIS A 186 -4.51 -4.70 22.89
C HIS A 186 -4.40 -4.79 21.36
N ILE A 187 -4.57 -5.99 20.79
CA ILE A 187 -4.51 -6.20 19.34
C ILE A 187 -5.53 -5.33 18.59
N GLY A 188 -6.72 -5.10 19.17
CA GLY A 188 -7.73 -4.23 18.58
C GLY A 188 -7.31 -2.77 18.53
N TYR A 189 -6.48 -2.32 19.48
CA TYR A 189 -5.92 -0.97 19.45
C TYR A 189 -4.81 -0.84 18.41
N ILE A 190 -3.99 -1.88 18.21
CA ILE A 190 -3.02 -1.94 17.11
C ILE A 190 -3.75 -1.88 15.76
N ALA A 191 -4.86 -2.62 15.61
CA ALA A 191 -5.69 -2.53 14.41
C ALA A 191 -6.28 -1.13 14.22
N ALA A 192 -6.68 -0.45 15.30
CA ALA A 192 -7.16 0.93 15.24
C ALA A 192 -6.05 1.92 14.82
N ILE A 193 -4.81 1.72 15.28
CA ILE A 193 -3.63 2.51 14.84
C ILE A 193 -3.42 2.35 13.34
N VAL A 194 -3.42 1.12 12.83
CA VAL A 194 -3.27 0.84 11.39
C VAL A 194 -4.43 1.44 10.59
N ALA A 195 -5.65 1.38 11.10
CA ALA A 195 -6.80 2.00 10.46
C ALA A 195 -6.68 3.53 10.44
N ALA A 196 -6.24 4.14 11.54
CA ALA A 196 -6.03 5.58 11.65
C ALA A 196 -4.91 6.08 10.73
N SER A 197 -3.79 5.35 10.61
CA SER A 197 -2.72 5.73 9.69
C SER A 197 -3.20 5.66 8.24
N ASN A 198 -3.82 4.54 7.83
CA ASN A 198 -4.30 4.39 6.46
C ASN A 198 -5.38 5.43 6.09
N ALA A 199 -6.29 5.74 7.01
CA ALA A 199 -7.28 6.80 6.82
C ALA A 199 -6.62 8.20 6.71
N GLY A 200 -5.58 8.47 7.50
CA GLY A 200 -4.84 9.73 7.47
C GLY A 200 -4.11 9.94 6.14
N GLY A 201 -3.48 8.90 5.62
CA GLY A 201 -2.76 8.95 4.35
C GLY A 201 -3.67 9.23 3.16
N SER A 202 -4.88 8.66 3.16
CA SER A 202 -5.85 8.81 2.06
C SER A 202 -6.34 10.24 1.81
N GLY A 203 -6.21 11.13 2.80
CA GLY A 203 -6.62 12.53 2.70
C GLY A 203 -5.52 13.47 2.18
N SER A 204 -4.33 12.95 1.91
CA SER A 204 -3.16 13.76 1.55
C SER A 204 -2.59 13.35 0.20
N VAL A 205 -2.24 14.37 -0.59
CA VAL A 205 -1.40 14.26 -1.80
C VAL A 205 -0.13 13.43 -1.58
N VAL A 206 0.36 13.46 -0.36
CA VAL A 206 1.65 12.97 0.10
C VAL A 206 1.48 11.72 0.99
N GLY A 207 0.26 11.39 1.44
CA GLY A 207 0.08 10.43 2.52
C GLY A 207 0.15 8.96 2.09
N ASP A 208 -0.35 8.63 0.90
CA ASP A 208 -0.32 7.27 0.37
C ASP A 208 -0.11 7.22 -1.14
N THR A 209 0.51 6.14 -1.61
CA THR A 209 0.88 5.95 -3.02
C THR A 209 -0.32 5.96 -3.97
N THR A 210 -1.49 5.52 -3.50
CA THR A 210 -2.73 5.49 -4.30
C THR A 210 -3.25 6.91 -4.52
N THR A 211 -3.28 7.74 -3.48
CA THR A 211 -3.70 9.14 -3.61
C THR A 211 -2.71 9.95 -4.42
N THR A 212 -1.41 9.68 -4.27
CA THR A 212 -0.40 10.33 -5.11
C THR A 212 -0.56 9.92 -6.58
N MET A 213 -0.87 8.66 -6.89
CA MET A 213 -1.16 8.24 -8.27
C MET A 213 -2.38 8.99 -8.84
N MET A 214 -3.48 9.06 -8.10
CA MET A 214 -4.66 9.82 -8.54
C MET A 214 -4.36 11.30 -8.79
N TRP A 215 -3.53 11.93 -7.96
CA TRP A 215 -3.14 13.33 -8.14
C TRP A 215 -2.17 13.58 -9.29
N ILE A 216 -1.38 12.58 -9.68
CA ILE A 216 -0.50 12.66 -10.86
C ILE A 216 -1.32 12.55 -12.14
N ASP A 217 -2.34 11.69 -12.12
CA ASP A 217 -3.24 11.45 -13.26
C ASP A 217 -4.21 12.63 -13.50
N GLY A 218 -4.53 13.41 -12.45
CA GLY A 218 -5.30 14.66 -12.52
C GLY A 218 -6.62 14.61 -11.79
#